data_AF-A0A378AZQ3-F1
#
_entry.id   AF-A0A378AZQ3-F1
#
_cell.length_a   1.000
_cell.length_b   1.000
_cell.length_c   1.000
_cell.angle_alpha   90.00
_cell.angle_beta   90.00
_cell.angle_gamma   90.00
#
_symmetry.space_group_name_H-M   'P 1'
#
loop_
_entity.id
_entity.type
_entity.pdbx_description
1 polymer ?
#
loop_
_entity_poly.entity_id
_entity_poly.type
_entity_poly.pdbx_seq_one_letter_code
_entity_poly.pdbx_strand_id
1 'polypeptide(L)'
;MRDYDFSVLLLEHNKDQSRFSVPENFGELHGNIFKDFVQSSAWRANFSKTPVICLSVSSKDVYHRTGNEHPVLGIEYAQEGVSLTERYFSKMGLQVRYFMPKNSVAPLAFYFTGDLLSDYTSWN
;
A
#
# COMPACT_ATOMS: atom_id res chain seq x y z
N MET A 1 -5.90 12.01 6.95
CA MET A 1 -6.72 10.82 7.26
C MET A 1 -5.86 9.67 7.74
N ARG A 2 -4.93 9.14 6.92
CA ARG A 2 -3.98 8.11 7.38
C ARG A 2 -3.29 8.44 8.70
N ASP A 3 -2.69 9.62 8.82
CA ASP A 3 -1.96 9.97 10.05
C ASP A 3 -2.89 10.10 11.25
N TYR A 4 -4.14 10.50 11.04
CA TYR A 4 -5.14 10.47 12.11
C TYR A 4 -5.41 9.02 12.56
N ASP A 5 -5.65 8.10 11.62
CA ASP A 5 -5.87 6.69 11.96
C ASP A 5 -4.68 6.12 12.74
N PHE A 6 -3.46 6.25 12.21
CA PHE A 6 -2.27 5.63 12.80
C PHE A 6 -1.74 6.34 14.06
N SER A 7 -1.70 7.67 14.06
CA SER A 7 -1.06 8.44 15.13
C SER A 7 -2.02 8.88 16.23
N VAL A 8 -3.34 8.87 15.98
CA VAL A 8 -4.35 9.27 16.96
C VAL A 8 -5.25 8.08 17.30
N LEU A 9 -6.07 7.60 16.36
CA LEU A 9 -7.10 6.60 16.66
C LEU A 9 -6.51 5.28 17.17
N LEU A 10 -5.48 4.75 16.50
CA LEU A 10 -4.83 3.51 16.90
C LEU A 10 -4.10 3.65 18.23
N LEU A 11 -3.44 4.80 18.45
CA LEU A 11 -2.72 5.08 19.68
C LEU A 11 -3.68 5.18 20.87
N GLU A 12 -4.73 5.98 20.75
CA GLU A 12 -5.74 6.17 21.79
C GLU A 12 -6.50 4.87 22.09
N HIS A 13 -6.83 4.07 21.07
CA HIS A 13 -7.45 2.76 21.27
C HIS A 13 -6.63 1.84 22.17
N ASN A 14 -5.29 1.90 22.07
CA ASN A 14 -4.39 0.98 22.78
C ASN A 14 -3.82 1.54 24.10
N LYS A 15 -4.08 2.81 24.44
CA LYS A 15 -3.40 3.53 25.53
C LYS A 15 -3.44 2.84 26.90
N ASP A 16 -4.56 2.20 27.22
CA ASP A 16 -4.77 1.50 28.50
C ASP A 16 -5.03 -0.01 28.32
N GLN A 17 -4.69 -0.57 27.15
CA GLN A 17 -4.87 -1.99 26.88
C GLN A 17 -3.59 -2.79 27.17
N SER A 18 -3.74 -3.94 27.82
CA SER A 18 -2.62 -4.86 28.09
C SER A 18 -2.12 -5.60 26.85
N ARG A 19 -2.89 -5.61 25.77
CA ARG A 19 -2.55 -6.24 24.49
C ARG A 19 -2.93 -5.32 23.35
N PHE A 20 -2.08 -5.31 22.33
CA PHE A 20 -2.35 -4.58 21.09
C PHE A 20 -3.61 -5.12 20.41
N SER A 21 -4.50 -4.22 20.00
CA SER A 21 -5.63 -4.52 19.13
C SER A 21 -5.88 -3.38 18.15
N VAL A 22 -6.63 -3.68 17.07
CA VAL A 22 -6.93 -2.73 16.01
C VAL A 22 -8.41 -2.33 16.12
N PRO A 23 -8.75 -1.03 16.08
CA PRO A 23 -10.14 -0.57 16.02
C PRO A 23 -10.89 -1.23 14.86
N GLU A 24 -12.17 -1.57 15.06
CA GLU A 24 -12.97 -2.26 14.05
C GLU A 24 -13.10 -1.47 12.74
N ASN A 25 -13.27 -0.15 12.85
CA ASN A 25 -13.40 0.78 11.73
C ASN A 25 -12.07 1.36 11.23
N PHE A 26 -10.93 0.78 11.62
CA PHE A 26 -9.61 1.30 11.27
C PHE A 26 -9.41 1.37 9.75
N GLY A 27 -9.22 2.59 9.24
CA GLY A 27 -9.03 2.88 7.81
C GLY A 27 -10.31 2.86 6.95
N GLU A 28 -11.48 2.64 7.54
CA GLU A 28 -12.73 2.56 6.78
C GLU A 28 -13.11 3.89 6.14
N LEU A 29 -13.06 4.99 6.91
CA LEU A 29 -13.38 6.33 6.39
C LEU A 29 -12.45 6.72 5.24
N HIS A 30 -11.15 6.56 5.42
CA HIS A 30 -10.17 6.85 4.37
C HIS A 30 -10.37 5.94 3.16
N GLY A 31 -10.65 4.65 3.40
CA GLY A 31 -10.97 3.68 2.35
C GLY A 31 -12.15 4.10 1.48
N ASN A 32 -13.24 4.56 2.10
CA ASN A 32 -14.43 5.01 1.38
C ASN A 32 -14.18 6.31 0.60
N ILE A 33 -13.55 7.30 1.23
CA ILE A 33 -13.21 8.56 0.54
C ILE A 33 -12.28 8.29 -0.67
N PHE A 34 -11.30 7.40 -0.52
CA PHE A 34 -10.43 7.03 -1.62
C PHE A 34 -11.21 6.40 -2.79
N LYS A 35 -12.09 5.42 -2.50
CA LYS A 35 -12.91 4.76 -3.53
C LYS A 35 -13.81 5.76 -4.26
N ASP A 36 -14.50 6.62 -3.52
CA ASP A 36 -15.38 7.63 -4.09
C ASP A 36 -14.58 8.60 -4.97
N PHE A 37 -13.39 9.00 -4.52
CA PHE A 37 -12.52 9.90 -5.26
C PHE A 37 -12.04 9.30 -6.58
N VAL A 38 -11.51 8.07 -6.58
CA VAL A 38 -11.00 7.44 -7.81
C VAL A 38 -12.12 7.08 -8.80
N GLN A 39 -13.36 6.93 -8.32
CA GLN A 39 -14.52 6.68 -9.18
C GLN A 39 -15.16 7.98 -9.71
N SER A 40 -14.82 9.13 -9.14
CA SER A 40 -15.41 10.43 -9.46
C SER A 40 -15.17 10.87 -10.91
N SER A 41 -16.04 11.75 -11.41
CA SER A 41 -15.86 12.39 -12.73
C SER A 41 -14.59 13.23 -12.78
N ALA A 42 -14.23 13.90 -11.68
CA ALA A 42 -13.01 14.68 -11.57
C ALA A 42 -11.76 13.81 -11.78
N TRP A 43 -11.69 12.63 -11.17
CA TRP A 43 -10.59 11.71 -11.41
C TRP A 43 -10.54 11.27 -12.88
N ARG A 44 -11.65 10.76 -13.42
CA ARG A 44 -11.71 10.27 -14.82
C ARG A 44 -11.42 11.33 -15.87
N ALA A 45 -11.70 12.61 -15.57
CA ALA A 45 -11.40 13.72 -16.46
C ALA A 45 -9.91 14.08 -16.49
N ASN A 46 -9.16 13.75 -15.44
CA ASN A 46 -7.75 14.15 -15.29
C ASN A 46 -6.76 12.97 -15.38
N PHE A 47 -7.21 11.74 -15.14
CA PHE A 47 -6.35 10.57 -15.06
C PHE A 47 -6.94 9.39 -15.84
N SER A 48 -6.10 8.78 -16.68
CA SER A 48 -6.43 7.56 -17.43
C SER A 48 -6.01 6.27 -16.71
N LYS A 49 -5.13 6.38 -15.70
CA LYS A 49 -4.61 5.25 -14.92
C LYS A 49 -5.13 5.25 -13.50
N THR A 50 -5.21 4.08 -12.88
CA THR A 50 -5.51 3.92 -11.46
C THR A 50 -4.30 4.34 -10.61
N PRO A 51 -4.51 4.95 -9.43
CA PRO A 51 -3.40 5.39 -8.59
C PRO A 51 -2.54 4.23 -8.11
N VAL A 52 -1.23 4.48 -8.00
CA VAL A 52 -0.27 3.61 -7.31
C VAL A 52 0.33 4.39 -6.15
N ILE A 53 0.31 3.80 -4.96
CA ILE A 53 0.94 4.36 -3.76
C ILE A 53 2.24 3.59 -3.51
N CYS A 54 3.35 4.31 -3.45
CA CYS A 54 4.67 3.75 -3.19
C CYS A 54 5.15 4.15 -1.80
N LEU A 55 5.45 3.17 -0.95
CA LEU A 55 5.95 3.39 0.41
C LEU A 55 7.25 2.62 0.64
N SER A 56 8.15 3.18 1.46
CA SER A 56 9.28 2.43 1.98
C SER A 56 8.81 1.32 2.92
N VAL A 57 9.45 0.17 2.83
CA VAL A 57 9.17 -0.97 3.72
C VAL A 57 9.85 -0.81 5.08
N SER A 58 9.32 -1.52 6.07
CA SER A 58 9.90 -1.59 7.41
C SER A 58 11.22 -2.35 7.39
N SER A 59 12.21 -1.88 8.17
CA SER A 59 13.46 -2.64 8.38
C SER A 59 13.29 -3.79 9.38
N LYS A 60 12.09 -3.99 9.94
CA LYS A 60 11.80 -5.05 10.92
C LYS A 60 11.39 -6.37 10.27
N ASP A 61 10.91 -6.30 9.03
CA ASP A 61 10.41 -7.46 8.29
C ASP A 61 11.51 -8.00 7.39
N VAL A 62 11.51 -9.33 7.20
CA VAL A 62 12.45 -9.99 6.30
C VAL A 62 11.79 -10.16 4.95
N TYR A 63 12.46 -9.64 3.91
CA TYR A 63 12.00 -9.73 2.53
C TYR A 63 12.88 -10.71 1.75
N HIS A 64 12.24 -11.70 1.14
CA HIS A 64 12.91 -12.70 0.32
C HIS A 64 12.75 -12.36 -1.15
N ARG A 65 13.88 -12.32 -1.87
CA ARG A 65 13.88 -12.19 -3.33
C ARG A 65 13.12 -13.37 -3.90
N THR A 66 12.20 -13.07 -4.80
CA THR A 66 11.47 -14.08 -5.56
C THR A 66 12.23 -14.39 -6.86
N GLY A 67 11.55 -14.73 -7.96
CA GLY A 67 12.17 -14.94 -9.27
C GLY A 67 11.88 -13.84 -10.30
N ASN A 68 10.96 -12.93 -10.02
CA ASN A 68 10.50 -11.93 -11.01
C ASN A 68 11.38 -10.68 -11.00
N GLU A 69 11.68 -10.16 -12.20
CA GLU A 69 12.44 -8.93 -12.40
C GLU A 69 11.74 -8.07 -13.45
N HIS A 70 11.22 -6.93 -13.00
CA HIS A 70 10.53 -5.97 -13.84
C HIS A 70 11.50 -4.90 -14.34
N PRO A 71 11.48 -4.50 -15.63
CA PRO A 71 12.45 -3.57 -16.19
C PRO A 71 12.48 -2.20 -15.49
N VAL A 72 11.35 -1.75 -14.96
CA VAL A 72 11.22 -0.45 -14.27
C VAL A 72 11.23 -0.61 -12.75
N LEU A 73 10.55 -1.63 -12.23
CA LEU A 73 10.33 -1.77 -10.79
C LEU A 73 11.49 -2.53 -10.14
N GLY A 74 12.28 -3.26 -10.91
CA GLY A 74 13.42 -4.04 -10.46
C GLY A 74 13.02 -5.42 -9.95
N ILE A 75 13.78 -5.93 -9.00
CA ILE A 75 13.62 -7.30 -8.48
C ILE A 75 12.42 -7.35 -7.52
N GLU A 76 11.59 -8.37 -7.66
CA GLU A 76 10.45 -8.60 -6.76
C GLU A 76 10.84 -9.34 -5.48
N TYR A 77 10.26 -8.89 -4.38
CA TYR A 77 10.38 -9.47 -3.06
C TYR A 77 9.02 -9.84 -2.49
N ALA A 78 9.02 -10.80 -1.57
CA ALA A 78 7.87 -11.16 -0.75
C ALA A 78 8.27 -11.19 0.73
N GLN A 79 7.31 -10.93 1.61
CA GLN A 79 7.43 -11.13 3.05
C GLN A 79 6.41 -12.16 3.52
N GLU A 80 6.60 -12.68 4.72
CA GLU A 80 5.60 -13.55 5.36
C GLU A 80 4.56 -12.74 6.13
N GLY A 81 3.30 -13.18 6.07
CA GLY A 81 2.19 -12.56 6.80
C GLY A 81 1.65 -11.29 6.14
N VAL A 82 0.81 -10.57 6.89
CA VAL A 82 0.14 -9.35 6.43
C VAL A 82 0.35 -8.25 7.46
N SER A 83 0.93 -7.12 7.04
CA SER A 83 1.16 -5.98 7.95
C SER A 83 -0.12 -5.20 8.24
N LEU A 84 -0.10 -4.41 9.32
CA LEU A 84 -1.20 -3.47 9.62
C LEU A 84 -1.40 -2.45 8.48
N THR A 85 -0.30 -1.99 7.88
CA THR A 85 -0.32 -1.06 6.74
C THR A 85 -1.01 -1.70 5.54
N GLU A 86 -0.77 -2.97 5.25
CA GLU A 86 -1.48 -3.69 4.19
C GLU A 86 -2.97 -3.85 4.48
N ARG A 87 -3.33 -4.24 5.70
CA ARG A 87 -4.74 -4.32 6.10
C ARG A 87 -5.44 -2.96 6.02
N TYR A 88 -4.72 -1.88 6.24
CA TYR A 88 -5.23 -0.53 6.10
C TYR A 88 -5.48 -0.17 4.63
N PHE A 89 -4.49 -0.33 3.76
CA PHE A 89 -4.63 -0.01 2.33
C PHE A 89 -5.59 -0.96 1.60
N SER A 90 -5.80 -2.19 2.09
CA SER A 90 -6.84 -3.08 1.53
C SER A 90 -8.25 -2.53 1.72
N LYS A 91 -8.49 -1.66 2.71
CA LYS A 91 -9.77 -0.92 2.85
C LYS A 91 -10.05 0.00 1.66
N MET A 92 -9.02 0.43 0.94
CA MET A 92 -9.12 1.19 -0.31
C MET A 92 -9.35 0.31 -1.55
N GLY A 93 -9.35 -1.02 -1.39
CA GLY A 93 -9.36 -1.97 -2.50
C GLY A 93 -7.99 -2.22 -3.13
N LEU A 94 -6.91 -1.82 -2.45
CA LEU A 94 -5.54 -1.97 -2.96
C LEU A 94 -4.92 -3.30 -2.52
N GLN A 95 -4.16 -3.90 -3.42
CA GLN A 95 -3.23 -5.00 -3.16
C GLN A 95 -1.79 -4.49 -3.16
N VAL A 96 -0.86 -5.26 -2.60
CA VAL A 96 0.55 -4.87 -2.48
C VAL A 96 1.47 -5.83 -3.23
N ARG A 97 2.54 -5.29 -3.80
CA ARG A 97 3.73 -6.05 -4.21
C ARG A 97 4.99 -5.27 -3.85
N TYR A 98 6.09 -5.97 -3.64
CA TYR A 98 7.34 -5.35 -3.20
C TYR A 98 8.39 -5.46 -4.29
N PHE A 99 8.93 -4.32 -4.69
CA PHE A 99 10.00 -4.29 -5.68
C PHE A 99 11.15 -3.42 -5.20
N MET A 100 12.37 -3.80 -5.55
CA MET A 100 13.56 -2.99 -5.32
C MET A 100 14.04 -2.42 -6.65
N PRO A 101 13.71 -1.15 -6.96
CA PRO A 101 14.18 -0.50 -8.17
C PRO A 101 15.70 -0.41 -8.22
N LYS A 102 16.22 -0.29 -9.44
CA LYS A 102 17.66 -0.07 -9.64
C LYS A 102 18.11 1.18 -8.88
N ASN A 103 19.22 1.06 -8.15
CA ASN A 103 19.80 2.09 -7.28
C ASN A 103 19.01 2.39 -6.00
N SER A 104 17.97 1.61 -5.66
CA SER A 104 17.39 1.63 -4.32
C SER A 104 18.25 0.85 -3.32
N VAL A 105 18.19 1.23 -2.05
CA VAL A 105 18.87 0.54 -0.95
C VAL A 105 17.97 -0.45 -0.19
N ALA A 106 16.67 -0.46 -0.51
CA ALA A 106 15.68 -1.37 0.07
C ALA A 106 14.48 -1.58 -0.89
N PRO A 107 13.72 -2.67 -0.75
CA PRO A 107 12.44 -2.83 -1.41
C PRO A 107 11.45 -1.72 -1.05
N LEU A 108 10.54 -1.41 -1.97
CA LEU A 108 9.42 -0.50 -1.80
C LEU A 108 8.13 -1.29 -1.94
N ALA A 109 7.13 -0.98 -1.12
CA ALA A 109 5.78 -1.50 -1.22
C ALA A 109 4.99 -0.67 -2.23
N PHE A 110 4.51 -1.32 -3.28
CA PHE A 110 3.63 -0.74 -4.29
C PHE A 110 2.21 -1.21 -4.02
N TYR A 111 1.34 -0.29 -3.61
CA TYR A 111 -0.08 -0.53 -3.44
C TYR A 111 -0.85 -0.07 -4.68
N PHE A 112 -1.66 -0.95 -5.25
CA PHE A 112 -2.30 -0.73 -6.54
C PHE A 112 -3.63 -1.48 -6.65
N THR A 113 -4.42 -1.11 -7.67
CA THR A 113 -5.52 -1.92 -8.20
C THR A 113 -5.14 -2.45 -9.59
N GLY A 114 -5.73 -3.57 -10.04
CA GLY A 114 -5.49 -4.07 -11.39
C GLY A 114 -4.15 -4.80 -11.52
N ASP A 115 -3.42 -4.56 -12.60
CA ASP A 115 -2.17 -5.27 -12.92
C ASP A 115 -0.98 -4.30 -12.95
N LEU A 116 -0.29 -4.18 -11.81
CA LEU A 116 0.88 -3.31 -11.65
C LEU A 116 1.95 -3.53 -12.73
N LEU A 117 2.17 -4.78 -13.15
CA LEU A 117 3.24 -5.09 -14.09
C LEU A 117 2.88 -4.58 -15.47
N SER A 118 1.68 -4.91 -15.95
CA SER A 118 1.25 -4.50 -17.30
C SER A 118 1.01 -2.99 -17.37
N ASP A 119 0.43 -2.39 -16.33
CA ASP A 119 -0.04 -0.99 -16.34
C ASP A 119 1.11 0.04 -16.27
N TYR A 120 2.30 -0.39 -15.83
CA TYR A 120 3.46 0.48 -15.55
C TYR A 120 4.77 0.00 -16.17
N THR A 121 4.70 -0.77 -17.27
CA THR A 121 5.85 -1.03 -18.14
C THR A 121 6.17 0.20 -19.00
N SER A 122 7.45 0.49 -19.17
CA SER A 122 7.90 1.39 -20.24
C SER A 122 7.83 0.62 -21.56
N TRP A 123 6.75 0.81 -22.33
CA TRP A 123 6.60 0.88 -23.80
C TRP A 123 5.10 0.96 -24.14
N ASN A 124 4.56 2.18 -24.10
CA ASN A 124 3.48 2.69 -24.96
C ASN A 124 3.50 4.22 -24.90
#